data_AF-A0A8T4MXZ3-F1
#
_entry.id   AF-A0A8T4MXZ3-F1
#
_cell.length_a   1.000
_cell.length_b   1.000
_cell.length_c   1.000
_cell.angle_alpha   90.00
_cell.angle_beta   90.00
_cell.angle_gamma   90.00
#
_symmetry.space_group_name_H-M   'P 1'
#
loop_
_entity.id
_entity.type
_entity.pdbx_description
1 polymer ?
#
loop_
_entity_poly.entity_id
_entity_poly.type
_entity_poly.pdbx_seq_one_letter_code
_entity_poly.pdbx_strand_id
1 'polypeptide(L)' 'MAKTIMVSNEAYEELKSRKAERSFSEVIMNMLNAKKNKTGNGLKSCLGLLKKDKESEEIEKSLKEEWKKWNKKYV' A
#
# COMPACT_ATOMS: atom_id res chain seq x y z
N MET A 1 10.27 -2.14 -24.88
CA MET A 1 9.23 -2.01 -25.93
C MET A 1 7.99 -1.38 -25.31
N ALA A 2 7.48 -0.29 -25.89
CA ALA A 2 6.23 0.31 -25.46
C ALA A 2 5.05 -0.48 -26.04
N LYS A 3 4.02 -0.74 -25.23
CA LYS A 3 2.75 -1.33 -25.66
C LYS A 3 1.64 -0.33 -25.35
N THR A 4 0.77 -0.08 -26.32
CA THR A 4 -0.38 0.81 -26.13
C THR A 4 -1.55 0.02 -25.59
N ILE A 5 -2.19 0.54 -24.55
CA ILE A 5 -3.45 0.03 -24.00
C ILE A 5 -4.50 1.13 -24.07
N MET A 6 -5.73 0.78 -24.43
CA MET A 6 -6.86 1.69 -24.34
C MET A 6 -7.53 1.49 -22.98
N VAL A 7 -7.88 2.59 -22.32
CA VAL A 7 -8.57 2.60 -21.03
C VAL A 7 -9.77 3.54 -21.13
N SER A 8 -10.80 3.32 -20.31
CA SER A 8 -11.92 4.26 -20.22
C SER A 8 -11.44 5.61 -19.69
N ASN A 9 -12.17 6.68 -20.02
CA ASN A 9 -11.88 8.02 -19.51
C ASN A 9 -11.87 8.05 -17.96
N GLU A 10 -12.80 7.34 -17.33
CA GLU A 10 -12.87 7.21 -15.87
C GLU A 10 -11.61 6.57 -15.30
N ALA A 11 -11.17 5.45 -15.88
CA ALA A 11 -9.96 4.76 -15.44
C ALA A 11 -8.71 5.63 -15.64
N TYR A 12 -8.67 6.44 -16.71
CA TYR A 12 -7.57 7.37 -16.94
C TYR A 12 -7.51 8.48 -15.87
N GLU A 13 -8.62 9.12 -15.54
CA GLU A 13 -8.66 10.16 -14.51
C GLU A 13 -8.32 9.60 -13.12
N GLU A 14 -8.79 8.39 -12.81
CA GLU A 14 -8.41 7.71 -11.58
C GLU A 14 -6.91 7.39 -11.53
N LEU A 15 -6.34 6.89 -12.63
CA LEU A 15 -4.90 6.63 -12.71
C LEU A 15 -4.09 7.92 -12.60
N LYS A 16 -4.56 9.02 -13.21
CA LYS A 16 -3.91 10.33 -13.19
C LYS A 16 -3.88 10.91 -11.77
N SER A 17 -4.99 10.83 -11.03
CA SER A 17 -5.03 11.29 -9.63
C SER A 17 -4.09 10.50 -8.71
N ARG A 18 -3.95 9.18 -8.95
CA ARG A 18 -3.06 8.30 -8.17
C ARG A 18 -1.59 8.36 -8.59
N LYS A 19 -1.30 8.89 -9.78
CA LYS A 19 0.04 8.84 -10.38
C LYS A 19 1.06 9.67 -9.63
N ALA A 20 0.68 10.81 -9.05
CA ALA A 20 1.60 11.77 -8.43
C ALA A 20 2.86 11.95 -9.31
N GLU A 21 4.07 11.76 -8.76
CA GLU A 21 5.34 11.85 -9.47
C GLU A 21 5.78 10.55 -10.19
N ARG A 22 4.99 9.47 -10.11
CA ARG A 22 5.34 8.14 -10.66
C ARG A 22 4.92 7.96 -12.11
N SER A 23 5.40 6.92 -12.76
CA SER A 23 4.89 6.51 -14.08
C SER A 23 3.58 5.71 -13.97
N PHE A 24 2.73 5.75 -15.01
CA PHE A 24 1.52 4.93 -15.06
C PHE A 24 1.84 3.43 -14.94
N SER A 25 2.96 3.00 -15.53
CA SER A 25 3.42 1.61 -15.45
C SER A 25 3.73 1.19 -14.02
N GLU A 26 4.41 2.02 -13.22
CA GLU A 26 4.69 1.74 -11.81
C GLU A 26 3.40 1.68 -10.99
N VAL A 27 2.46 2.59 -11.25
CA VAL A 27 1.16 2.62 -10.57
C VAL A 27 0.39 1.33 -10.83
N ILE A 28 0.32 0.89 -12.10
CA ILE A 28 -0.34 -0.36 -12.50
C ILE A 28 0.34 -1.57 -11.85
N MET A 29 1.66 -1.66 -11.89
CA MET A 29 2.41 -2.76 -11.28
C MET A 29 2.22 -2.80 -9.76
N ASN A 30 2.21 -1.65 -9.10
CA ASN A 30 1.92 -1.55 -7.67
C ASN A 30 0.52 -2.05 -7.34
N MET A 31 -0.50 -1.71 -8.14
CA MET A 31 -1.86 -2.22 -7.94
C MET A 31 -1.94 -3.74 -8.11
N LEU A 32 -1.30 -4.28 -9.15
CA LEU A 32 -1.25 -5.73 -9.39
C LEU A 32 -0.53 -6.48 -8.27
N ASN A 33 0.58 -5.93 -7.77
CA ASN A 33 1.36 -6.51 -6.67
C ASN A 33 0.69 -6.35 -5.30
N ALA A 34 -0.05 -5.25 -5.07
CA ALA A 34 -0.80 -5.04 -3.84
C ALA A 34 -1.89 -6.11 -3.66
N LYS A 35 -2.51 -6.57 -4.75
CA LYS A 35 -3.53 -7.63 -4.73
C LYS A 35 -2.96 -9.01 -4.34
N LYS A 36 -1.67 -9.26 -4.61
CA LYS A 36 -0.95 -10.49 -4.23
C LYS A 36 -0.56 -10.52 -2.75
N ASN A 37 -0.31 -9.37 -2.13
CA ASN A 37 0.16 -9.26 -0.74
C ASN A 37 -0.93 -8.66 0.16
N LYS A 38 -2.05 -9.37 0.36
CA LYS A 38 -3.16 -8.92 1.22
C LYS A 38 -2.80 -8.81 2.71
N THR A 39 -1.67 -9.35 3.17
CA THR A 39 -1.42 -9.59 4.60
C THR A 39 -0.53 -8.56 5.31
N GLY A 40 -0.18 -7.43 4.70
CA GLY A 40 0.64 -6.43 5.42
C GLY A 40 0.71 -5.02 4.83
N ASN A 41 0.22 -4.80 3.61
CA ASN A 41 0.27 -3.46 3.02
C ASN A 41 -0.72 -2.47 3.65
N GLY A 42 -1.87 -2.92 4.16
CA GLY A 42 -2.82 -2.06 4.89
C GLY A 42 -2.19 -1.41 6.13
N LEU A 43 -1.41 -2.20 6.89
CA LEU A 43 -0.62 -1.71 8.02
C LEU A 43 0.50 -0.78 7.56
N LYS A 44 1.21 -1.10 6.47
CA LYS A 44 2.25 -0.21 5.91
C LYS A 44 1.69 1.10 5.34
N SER A 45 0.46 1.12 4.81
CA SER A 45 -0.21 2.35 4.39
C SER A 45 -0.68 3.21 5.57
N CYS A 46 -1.15 2.60 6.66
CA CYS A 46 -1.41 3.35 7.90
C CYS A 46 -0.11 3.90 8.52
N LEU A 47 0.99 3.15 8.45
CA LEU A 47 2.32 3.57 8.92
C LEU A 47 3.05 4.51 7.93
N GLY A 48 2.48 4.76 6.75
CA GLY A 48 3.02 5.67 5.74
C GLY A 48 2.60 7.13 5.90
N LEU A 49 1.75 7.44 6.90
CA LEU A 49 1.31 8.81 7.23
C LEU A 49 2.03 9.42 8.43
N LEU A 50 2.74 8.62 9.23
CA LEU A 50 3.58 9.14 10.30
C LEU A 50 4.98 9.38 9.76
N LYS A 51 5.52 10.59 9.96
CA LYS A 51 6.97 10.81 9.84
C LYS A 51 7.66 9.70 10.64
N LYS A 52 8.66 9.02 10.07
CA LYS A 52 9.47 8.05 10.81
C LYS A 52 10.28 8.77 11.88
N ASP A 53 9.65 9.01 13.02
CA ASP A 53 10.25 9.48 14.26
C ASP A 53 10.24 8.35 15.30
N LYS A 54 10.93 8.58 16.43
CA LYS A 54 11.10 7.55 17.47
C LYS A 54 9.76 7.08 18.06
N GLU A 55 8.78 7.96 18.16
CA GLU A 55 7.44 7.63 18.64
C GLU A 55 6.73 6.64 17.70
N SER A 56 6.86 6.85 16.38
CA SER A 56 6.27 5.93 15.39
C SER A 56 6.86 4.53 15.45
N GLU A 57 8.17 4.40 15.73
CA GLU A 57 8.82 3.09 15.88
C GLU A 57 8.38 2.35 17.15
N GLU A 58 8.13 3.06 18.24
CA GLU A 58 7.63 2.48 19.49
C GLU A 58 6.18 2.00 19.34
N ILE A 59 5.33 2.79 18.68
CA ILE A 59 3.95 2.42 18.37
C ILE A 59 3.91 1.22 17.40
N GLU A 60 4.81 1.14 16.42
CA GLU A 60 4.88 -0.03 15.53
C GLU A 60 5.28 -1.30 16.29
N LYS A 61 6.20 -1.20 17.25
CA LYS A 61 6.61 -2.35 18.08
C LYS A 61 5.46 -2.85 18.94
N SER A 62 4.73 -1.97 19.62
CA SER A 62 3.60 -2.35 20.48
C SER A 62 2.48 -3.01 19.67
N LEU A 63 2.11 -2.42 18.52
CA LEU A 63 1.09 -2.97 17.63
C LEU A 63 1.45 -4.36 17.08
N LYS A 64 2.74 -4.61 16.78
CA LYS A 64 3.19 -5.95 16.34
C LYS A 64 3.03 -7.01 17.43
N GLU A 65 3.27 -6.66 18.68
CA GLU A 65 3.10 -7.59 19.79
C GLU A 65 1.62 -7.88 20.07
N GLU A 66 0.77 -6.86 20.04
CA GLU A 66 -0.67 -7.02 20.19
C GLU A 66 -1.27 -7.84 19.04
N TRP A 67 -0.83 -7.60 17.81
CA TRP A 67 -1.23 -8.39 16.65
C TRP A 67 -0.86 -9.87 16.80
N LYS A 68 0.35 -10.18 17.30
CA LYS A 68 0.76 -11.57 17.57
C LYS A 68 -0.14 -12.24 18.64
N LYS A 69 -0.51 -11.51 19.69
CA LYS A 69 -1.43 -12.01 20.73
C LYS A 69 -2.82 -12.27 20.16
N TRP A 70 -3.33 -11.36 19.34
CA TRP A 70 -4.63 -11.50 18.69
C TRP A 70 -4.64 -12.70 17.74
N ASN A 71 -3.61 -12.84 16.91
CA ASN A 71 -3.48 -13.95 15.97
C ASN A 71 -3.42 -15.30 16.69
N LYS A 72 -2.66 -15.42 17.78
CA LYS A 72 -2.58 -16.66 18.59
C LYS A 72 -3.91 -17.04 19.26
N LYS A 73 -4.81 -16.07 19.46
CA LYS A 73 -6.09 -16.27 20.15
C LYS A 73 -7.25 -16.58 19.20
N TYR A 74 -7.18 -16.09 17.96
CA TYR A 74 -8.31 -16.10 17.01
C TYR A 74 -8.01 -16.75 15.66
N VAL A 75 -6.75 -17.10 15.36
CA VAL A 75 -6.31 -17.82 14.15
C VAL A 75 -5.62 -19.12 14.56
#